data_AF-A0A0A8WSP5-F1
#
_entry.id   AF-A0A0A8WSP5-F1
#
_cell.length_a   1.000
_cell.length_b   1.000
_cell.length_c   1.000
_cell.angle_alpha   90.00
_cell.angle_beta   90.00
_cell.angle_gamma   90.00
#
_symmetry.space_group_name_H-M   'P 1'
#
loop_
_entity.id
_entity.type
_entity.pdbx_description
1 polymer ?
#
loop_
_entity_poly.entity_id
_entity_poly.type
_entity_poly.pdbx_seq_one_letter_code
_entity_poly.pdbx_strand_id
1 'polypeptide(L)'
;MATVSIDNLAAGMILKSNVCDRSGRLLLPEGVELTEKHLQILRTWGILEAEIVGGSETEAAGHGDEEISPEALAEAEANVKPLFIHNNLEHPAIKELLRLCIIRKAMHAS
;
A
#
# COMPACT_ATOMS: atom_id res chain seq x y z
N MET A 1 15.36 -7.63 -1.32
CA MET A 1 14.98 -6.66 -2.38
C MET A 1 13.94 -5.78 -1.75
N ALA A 2 14.18 -4.48 -1.65
CA ALA A 2 13.27 -3.59 -0.91
C ALA A 2 12.30 -2.94 -1.89
N THR A 3 11.06 -3.40 -1.88
CA THR A 3 9.92 -2.72 -2.50
C THR A 3 9.31 -1.76 -1.49
N VAL A 4 8.99 -0.55 -1.94
CA VAL A 4 8.35 0.48 -1.13
C VAL A 4 6.94 0.71 -1.67
N SER A 5 5.96 0.76 -0.75
CA SER A 5 4.57 1.08 -1.08
C SER A 5 4.47 2.45 -1.75
N ILE A 6 3.59 2.59 -2.73
CA ILE A 6 3.28 3.86 -3.40
C ILE A 6 2.93 5.00 -2.44
N ASP A 7 2.34 4.66 -1.29
CA ASP A 7 1.97 5.62 -0.24
C ASP A 7 3.19 6.18 0.50
N ASN A 8 4.29 5.41 0.52
CA ASN A 8 5.54 5.78 1.16
C ASN A 8 6.57 6.34 0.16
N LEU A 9 6.25 6.40 -1.13
CA LEU A 9 7.13 6.99 -2.14
C LEU A 9 7.08 8.52 -2.06
N ALA A 10 8.25 9.13 -1.92
CA ALA A 10 8.42 10.57 -1.89
C ALA A 10 9.20 11.08 -3.11
N ALA A 11 8.99 12.35 -3.45
CA ALA A 11 9.83 13.02 -4.44
C ALA A 11 11.29 13.06 -3.95
N GLY A 12 12.25 12.85 -4.85
CA GLY A 12 13.67 12.73 -4.54
C GLY A 12 14.18 11.29 -4.40
N MET A 13 13.29 10.29 -4.29
CA MET A 13 13.70 8.88 -4.29
C MET A 13 14.10 8.43 -5.70
N ILE A 14 15.09 7.54 -5.82
CA ILE A 14 15.58 7.04 -7.11
C ILE A 14 15.05 5.63 -7.36
N LEU A 15 14.44 5.37 -8.51
CA LEU A 15 13.99 4.04 -8.90
C LEU A 15 15.17 3.09 -9.10
N LYS A 16 15.08 1.90 -8.53
CA LYS A 16 16.08 0.83 -8.69
C LYS A 16 15.78 -0.10 -9.85
N SER A 17 14.53 -0.10 -10.35
CA SER A 17 14.13 -0.92 -11.49
C SER A 17 13.11 -0.17 -12.34
N ASN A 18 12.99 -0.61 -13.59
CA ASN A 18 11.94 -0.14 -14.49
C ASN A 18 10.55 -0.42 -13.89
N VAL A 19 9.67 0.59 -13.90
CA VAL A 19 8.25 0.41 -13.58
C VAL A 19 7.46 0.30 -14.87
N CYS A 20 6.77 -0.82 -15.03
CA CYS A 20 5.91 -1.08 -16.17
C CYS A 20 4.44 -1.17 -15.74
N ASP A 21 3.52 -0.84 -16.64
CA ASP A 21 2.11 -1.11 -16.44
C ASP A 21 1.78 -2.62 -16.62
N ARG A 22 0.52 -2.97 -16.38
CA ARG A 22 -0.02 -4.33 -16.54
C ARG A 22 0.05 -4.89 -17.97
N SER A 23 0.29 -4.05 -18.98
CA SER A 23 0.52 -4.46 -20.37
C SER A 23 2.01 -4.65 -20.71
N GLY A 24 2.90 -4.33 -19.78
CA GLY A 24 4.35 -4.33 -19.98
C GLY A 24 4.89 -3.02 -20.58
N ARG A 25 4.05 -1.99 -20.72
CA ARG A 25 4.51 -0.67 -21.17
C ARG A 25 5.32 -0.01 -20.07
N LEU A 26 6.52 0.46 -20.42
CA LEU A 26 7.37 1.21 -19.51
C LEU A 26 6.71 2.55 -19.12
N LEU A 27 6.52 2.77 -17.82
CA LEU A 27 6.03 4.03 -17.24
C LEU A 27 7.19 4.92 -16.82
N LEU A 28 8.15 4.35 -16.07
CA LEU A 28 9.33 5.06 -15.59
C LEU A 28 10.57 4.13 -15.69
N PRO A 29 11.68 4.61 -16.25
CA PRO A 29 12.91 3.84 -16.28
C PRO A 29 13.62 3.79 -14.92
N GLU A 30 14.44 2.76 -14.74
CA GLU A 30 15.42 2.66 -13.66
C GLU A 30 16.34 3.89 -13.62
N GLY A 31 16.74 4.30 -12.42
CA GLY A 31 17.65 5.42 -12.18
C GLY A 31 16.98 6.79 -12.21
N VAL A 32 15.67 6.86 -12.46
CA VAL A 32 14.92 8.12 -12.44
C VAL A 32 14.64 8.55 -11.01
N GLU A 33 14.90 9.84 -10.74
CA GLU A 33 14.45 10.53 -9.54
C GLU A 33 12.94 10.79 -9.61
N LEU A 34 12.22 10.35 -8.60
CA LEU A 34 10.78 10.54 -8.49
C LEU A 34 10.48 12.02 -8.26
N THR A 35 9.54 12.54 -9.03
CA THR A 35 8.96 13.87 -8.86
C THR A 35 7.50 13.73 -8.47
N GLU A 36 6.85 14.80 -8.01
CA GLU A 36 5.41 14.77 -7.73
C GLU A 36 4.58 14.31 -8.95
N LYS A 37 5.00 14.72 -10.16
CA LYS A 37 4.38 14.25 -11.41
C LYS A 37 4.53 12.76 -11.61
N HIS A 38 5.71 12.20 -11.32
CA HIS A 38 5.95 10.76 -11.39
C HIS A 38 5.05 9.99 -10.39
N LEU A 39 4.93 10.47 -9.14
CA LEU A 39 4.03 9.87 -8.15
C LEU A 39 2.57 9.89 -8.60
N GLN A 40 2.12 10.98 -9.23
CA GLN A 40 0.76 11.07 -9.76
C GLN A 40 0.53 10.10 -10.93
N ILE A 41 1.52 9.91 -11.81
CA ILE A 41 1.47 8.91 -12.89
C ILE A 41 1.32 7.52 -12.28
N LEU A 42 2.19 7.15 -11.34
CA LEU A 42 2.15 5.84 -10.67
C LEU A 42 0.79 5.56 -10.02
N ARG A 43 0.24 6.54 -9.30
CA ARG A 43 -1.11 6.44 -8.70
C ARG A 43 -2.22 6.30 -9.74
N THR A 44 -2.17 7.07 -10.82
CA THR A 44 -3.14 7.00 -11.92
C THR A 44 -3.15 5.63 -12.58
N TRP A 45 -1.98 5.02 -12.72
CA TRP A 45 -1.82 3.68 -13.30
C TRP A 45 -2.06 2.54 -12.30
N GLY A 46 -2.33 2.85 -11.03
CA GLY A 46 -2.58 1.86 -9.98
C GLY A 46 -1.36 1.03 -9.62
N ILE A 47 -0.16 1.59 -9.71
CA ILE A 47 1.06 0.97 -9.21
C ILE A 47 1.01 0.97 -7.68
N LEU A 48 1.14 -0.21 -7.07
CA LEU A 48 1.06 -0.38 -5.60
C LEU A 48 2.43 -0.27 -4.93
N GLU A 49 3.49 -0.69 -5.60
CA GLU A 49 4.84 -0.75 -5.04
C GLU A 49 5.89 -0.44 -6.12
N ALA A 50 7.02 0.12 -5.72
CA ALA A 50 8.19 0.29 -6.59
C ALA A 50 9.50 0.01 -5.84
N GLU A 51 10.52 -0.48 -6.54
CA GLU A 51 11.85 -0.63 -5.96
C GLU A 51 12.61 0.69 -6.00
N ILE A 52 13.19 1.10 -4.87
CA ILE A 52 14.02 2.30 -4.77
C ILE A 52 15.47 1.98 -4.39
N VAL A 53 16.40 2.81 -4.84
CA VAL A 53 17.82 2.70 -4.50
C VAL A 53 18.00 3.16 -3.05
N GLY A 54 18.61 2.31 -2.23
CA GLY A 54 18.88 2.63 -0.83
C GLY A 54 17.68 2.48 0.12
N GLY A 55 16.51 2.08 -0.38
CA GLY A 55 15.37 1.77 0.49
C GLY A 55 15.73 0.62 1.41
N SER A 56 15.92 0.93 2.70
CA SER A 56 15.80 -0.09 3.73
C SER A 56 14.32 -0.25 4.04
N GLU A 57 13.85 -1.49 4.28
CA GLU A 57 12.50 -1.74 4.84
C GLU A 57 12.21 -0.89 6.09
N THR A 58 13.25 -0.36 6.74
CA THR A 58 13.20 0.47 7.94
C THR A 58 12.81 1.94 7.67
N GLU A 59 13.02 2.49 6.48
CA GLU A 59 12.58 3.87 6.15
C GLU A 59 11.14 3.93 5.62
N ALA A 60 10.60 2.79 5.17
CA ALA A 60 9.18 2.64 4.81
C ALA A 60 8.26 2.52 6.05
N ALA A 61 8.82 2.47 7.26
CA ALA A 61 8.10 2.51 8.53
C ALA A 61 7.93 3.94 9.09
N GLY A 62 8.23 4.97 8.30
CA GLY A 62 7.99 6.36 8.67
C GLY A 62 6.78 6.91 7.93
N HIS A 63 5.67 7.13 8.65
CA HIS A 63 4.40 7.75 8.23
C HIS A 63 3.35 6.77 7.66
N GLY A 64 2.79 5.96 8.55
CA GLY A 64 1.61 5.13 8.24
C GLY A 64 1.13 4.27 9.39
N ASP A 65 1.99 3.97 10.37
CA ASP A 65 1.54 3.53 11.68
C ASP A 65 1.16 4.77 12.50
N GLU A 66 0.00 5.37 12.17
CA GLU A 66 -0.85 5.79 13.27
C GLU A 66 -1.07 4.51 14.05
N GLU A 67 -0.36 4.32 15.18
CA GLU A 67 -0.46 3.13 16.02
C GLU A 67 -1.93 2.85 16.25
N ILE A 68 -2.51 1.97 15.43
CA ILE A 68 -3.93 1.66 15.51
C ILE A 68 -4.08 1.05 16.90
N SER A 69 -4.74 1.79 17.79
CA SER A 69 -4.97 1.30 19.14
C SER A 69 -5.58 -0.09 19.05
N PRO A 70 -5.11 -1.07 19.82
CA PRO A 70 -5.69 -2.41 19.82
C PRO A 70 -7.19 -2.38 20.10
N GLU A 71 -7.68 -1.36 20.81
CA GLU A 71 -9.10 -1.11 21.03
C GLU A 71 -9.83 -0.70 19.74
N ALA A 72 -9.27 0.23 18.97
CA ALA A 72 -9.83 0.66 17.68
C ALA A 72 -9.83 -0.48 16.65
N LEU A 73 -8.81 -1.33 16.68
CA LEU A 73 -8.74 -2.52 15.82
C LEU A 73 -9.82 -3.55 16.20
N ALA A 74 -10.02 -3.81 17.49
CA ALA A 74 -11.04 -4.73 17.98
C ALA A 74 -12.46 -4.24 17.66
N GLU A 75 -12.70 -2.93 17.81
CA GLU A 75 -13.98 -2.31 17.44
C GLU A 75 -14.22 -2.37 15.92
N ALA A 76 -13.20 -2.07 15.12
CA ALA A 76 -13.27 -2.20 13.67
C ALA A 76 -13.57 -3.65 13.24
N GLU A 77 -12.93 -4.63 13.86
CA GLU A 77 -13.16 -6.05 13.60
C GLU A 77 -14.61 -6.47 13.94
N ALA A 78 -15.13 -6.04 15.09
CA ALA A 78 -16.51 -6.30 15.50
C ALA A 78 -17.54 -5.69 14.53
N ASN A 79 -17.23 -4.52 13.96
CA ASN A 79 -18.08 -3.85 12.98
C ASN A 79 -18.02 -4.49 11.59
N VAL A 80 -16.86 -4.96 11.16
CA VAL A 80 -16.64 -5.46 9.79
C VAL A 80 -17.01 -6.94 9.66
N LYS A 81 -16.72 -7.79 10.65
CA LYS A 81 -17.03 -9.24 10.60
C LYS A 81 -18.48 -9.56 10.22
N PRO A 82 -19.51 -8.87 10.74
CA PRO A 82 -20.91 -9.10 10.36
C PRO A 82 -21.20 -8.90 8.87
N LEU A 83 -20.43 -8.06 8.16
CA LEU A 83 -20.61 -7.82 6.72
C LEU A 83 -20.12 -9.00 5.87
N PHE A 84 -19.30 -9.89 6.45
CA PHE A 84 -18.68 -11.01 5.74
C PHE A 84 -19.34 -12.36 6.06
N ILE A 85 -20.45 -12.41 6.81
CA ILE A 85 -21.09 -13.66 7.27
C ILE A 85 -21.52 -14.62 6.15
N HIS A 86 -21.74 -14.10 4.95
CA HIS A 86 -22.12 -14.89 3.77
C HIS A 86 -20.95 -15.22 2.84
N ASN A 87 -19.72 -14.82 3.21
CA ASN A 87 -18.53 -15.08 2.41
C ASN A 87 -17.78 -16.31 2.93
N ASN A 88 -17.07 -16.98 2.01
CA ASN A 88 -16.10 -18.00 2.40
C ASN A 88 -14.80 -17.33 2.87
N LEU A 89 -14.59 -17.29 4.19
CA LEU A 89 -13.41 -16.68 4.81
C LEU A 89 -12.10 -17.46 4.57
N GLU A 90 -12.18 -18.70 4.09
CA GLU A 90 -10.99 -19.46 3.68
C GLU A 90 -10.47 -19.05 2.29
N HIS A 91 -11.28 -18.34 1.51
CA HIS A 91 -10.85 -17.88 0.20
C HIS A 91 -9.79 -16.77 0.35
N PRO A 92 -8.59 -16.89 -0.26
CA PRO A 92 -7.48 -15.95 -0.06
C PRO A 92 -7.86 -14.48 -0.31
N ALA A 93 -8.63 -14.22 -1.37
CA ALA A 93 -9.08 -12.87 -1.69
C ALA A 93 -10.07 -12.29 -0.66
N ILE A 94 -10.92 -13.11 -0.05
CA ILE A 94 -11.88 -12.67 0.96
C ILE A 94 -11.14 -12.38 2.27
N LYS A 95 -10.16 -13.21 2.62
CA LYS A 95 -9.31 -12.99 3.80
C LYS A 95 -8.55 -11.68 3.70
N GLU A 96 -7.97 -11.38 2.53
CA GLU A 96 -7.27 -10.11 2.33
C GLU A 96 -8.23 -8.92 2.30
N LEU A 97 -9.40 -9.06 1.65
CA LEU A 97 -10.41 -8.02 1.65
C LEU A 97 -10.89 -7.69 3.09
N LEU A 98 -11.15 -8.72 3.90
CA LEU A 98 -11.51 -8.56 5.30
C LEU A 98 -10.42 -7.81 6.07
N ARG A 99 -9.15 -8.20 5.91
CA ARG A 99 -8.00 -7.55 6.54
C ARG A 99 -7.93 -6.05 6.20
N LEU A 100 -8.03 -5.72 4.91
CA LEU A 100 -7.99 -4.33 4.42
C LEU A 100 -9.18 -3.51 4.93
N CYS A 101 -10.38 -4.09 4.98
CA CYS A 101 -11.56 -3.43 5.52
C CYS A 101 -11.43 -3.11 7.01
N ILE A 102 -10.88 -4.03 7.82
CA ILE A 102 -10.64 -3.82 9.25
C ILE A 102 -9.63 -2.68 9.46
N ILE A 103 -8.47 -2.75 8.77
CA ILE A 103 -7.42 -1.72 8.86
C ILE A 103 -7.99 -0.35 8.48
N ARG A 104 -8.70 -0.26 7.35
CA ARG A 104 -9.31 0.99 6.89
C ARG A 104 -10.35 1.53 7.86
N LYS A 105 -11.17 0.66 8.46
CA LYS A 105 -12.16 1.08 9.44
C LYS A 105 -11.51 1.61 10.71
N ALA A 106 -10.42 0.98 11.17
CA ALA A 106 -9.70 1.39 12.37
C ALA A 106 -8.96 2.74 12.18
N MET A 107 -8.41 3.01 11.00
CA MET A 107 -7.80 4.31 10.67
C MET A 107 -8.81 5.46 10.57
N HIS A 108 -10.09 5.18 10.28
CA HIS A 108 -11.14 6.18 10.08
C HIS A 108 -12.19 6.21 11.21
N ALA A 109 -11.95 5.52 12.33
CA ALA A 109 -12.80 5.61 13.51
C ALA A 109 -12.50 6.93 14.23
N SER A 110 -13.25 7.98 13.88
CA SER A 110 -13.28 9.29 14.55
C SER A 110 -14.50 9.41 15.44
#